data_AF-A0A3B0PB44-F1
#
_entry.id   AF-A0A3B0PB44-F1
#
_cell.length_a   1.000
_cell.length_b   1.000
_cell.length_c   1.000
_cell.angle_alpha   90.00
_cell.angle_beta   90.00
_cell.angle_gamma   90.00
#
_symmetry.space_group_name_H-M   'P 1'
#
loop_
_entity.id
_entity.type
_entity.pdbx_description
1 polymer ?
#
loop_
_entity_poly.entity_id
_entity_poly.type
_entity_poly.pdbx_seq_one_letter_code
_entity_poly.pdbx_strand_id
1 'polypeptide(L)'
;METYKQSASTINEIKNNLLIYENPKKDTDLKINNLEVVKTFLEFLKNVDFTIENIQKCIELTKQKLNLKGKDLFMPIRIATTYEEHGPELAKAIYLFGKEIVFERLSKW
;
A
#
# COMPACT_ATOMS: atom_id res chain seq x y z
N MET A 1 31.78 -15.49 13.82
CA MET A 1 31.90 -14.93 12.45
C MET A 1 30.56 -14.91 11.70
N GLU A 2 29.55 -15.71 12.09
CA GLU A 2 28.19 -15.68 11.52
C GLU A 2 27.36 -14.44 11.89
N THR A 3 27.58 -13.86 13.08
CA THR A 3 26.77 -12.75 13.62
C THR A 3 26.83 -11.46 12.81
N TYR A 4 27.95 -11.20 12.11
CA TYR A 4 28.12 -10.02 11.26
C TYR A 4 27.46 -10.16 9.89
N LYS A 5 27.29 -11.38 9.38
CA LYS A 5 26.62 -11.61 8.08
C LYS A 5 25.11 -11.45 8.21
N GLN A 6 24.52 -11.99 9.27
CA GLN A 6 23.07 -11.87 9.50
C GLN A 6 22.65 -10.42 9.71
N SER A 7 23.41 -9.65 10.49
CA SER A 7 23.16 -8.21 10.67
C SER A 7 23.37 -7.40 9.39
N ALA A 8 24.38 -7.72 8.57
CA ALA A 8 24.56 -7.10 7.26
C ALA A 8 23.40 -7.41 6.28
N SER A 9 22.89 -8.65 6.28
CA SER A 9 21.70 -9.03 5.50
C SER A 9 20.46 -8.26 5.94
N THR A 10 20.20 -8.16 7.25
CA THR A 10 19.06 -7.40 7.78
C THR A 10 19.17 -5.89 7.47
N ILE A 11 20.37 -5.31 7.55
CA ILE A 11 20.58 -3.90 7.17
C ILE A 11 20.30 -3.69 5.68
N ASN A 12 20.75 -4.61 4.83
CA ASN A 12 20.49 -4.52 3.39
C ASN A 12 18.99 -4.70 3.08
N GLU A 13 18.29 -5.61 3.76
CA GLU A 13 16.83 -5.75 3.64
C GLU A 13 16.10 -4.47 4.04
N ILE A 14 16.48 -3.84 5.17
CA ILE A 14 15.90 -2.57 5.61
C ILE A 14 16.16 -1.48 4.57
N LYS A 15 17.38 -1.36 4.05
CA LYS A 15 17.71 -0.39 2.99
C LYS A 15 16.87 -0.62 1.74
N ASN A 16 16.76 -1.87 1.28
CA ASN A 16 15.96 -2.21 0.11
C ASN A 16 14.47 -1.87 0.31
N ASN A 17 13.94 -2.11 1.51
CA ASN A 17 12.58 -1.73 1.88
C ASN A 17 12.37 -0.20 1.96
N LEU A 18 13.42 0.59 2.16
CA LEU A 18 13.33 2.05 2.14
C LEU A 18 13.44 2.60 0.70
N LEU A 19 14.24 1.96 -0.14
CA LEU A 19 14.44 2.37 -1.54
C LEU A 19 13.15 2.41 -2.34
N ILE A 20 12.15 1.57 -2.03
CA ILE A 20 10.86 1.58 -2.75
C ILE A 20 10.06 2.88 -2.52
N TYR A 21 10.30 3.58 -1.41
CA TYR A 21 9.65 4.86 -1.11
C TYR A 21 10.45 6.04 -1.67
N GLU A 22 11.78 5.94 -1.70
CA GLU A 22 12.65 6.95 -2.31
C GLU A 22 12.58 6.92 -3.84
N ASN A 23 12.46 5.71 -4.42
CA ASN A 23 12.42 5.47 -5.86
C ASN A 23 11.19 4.61 -6.23
N PRO A 24 9.98 5.19 -6.12
CA PRO A 24 8.74 4.46 -6.36
C PRO A 24 8.63 4.00 -7.82
N LYS A 25 8.27 2.72 -8.01
CA LYS A 25 7.98 2.14 -9.33
C LYS A 25 6.93 2.98 -10.07
N LYS A 26 7.17 3.24 -11.35
CA LYS A 26 6.25 4.01 -12.22
C LYS A 26 5.11 3.17 -12.78
N ASP A 27 5.33 1.87 -12.91
CA ASP A 27 4.38 0.93 -13.50
C ASP A 27 4.41 -0.41 -12.78
N THR A 28 3.39 -1.25 -13.02
CA THR A 28 3.26 -2.59 -12.45
C THR A 28 2.57 -3.56 -13.40
N ASP A 29 3.11 -4.78 -13.47
CA ASP A 29 2.47 -5.92 -14.16
C ASP A 29 1.56 -6.72 -13.21
N LEU A 30 1.43 -6.28 -11.94
CA LEU A 30 0.64 -6.97 -10.93
C LEU A 30 -0.86 -6.87 -11.23
N LYS A 31 -1.54 -8.00 -11.06
CA LYS A 31 -2.98 -8.11 -11.31
C LYS A 31 -3.78 -7.79 -10.05
N ILE A 32 -4.77 -6.92 -10.20
CA ILE A 32 -5.76 -6.66 -9.16
C ILE A 32 -6.94 -7.60 -9.35
N ASN A 33 -7.21 -8.41 -8.33
CA ASN A 33 -8.30 -9.38 -8.34
C ASN A 33 -9.69 -8.76 -8.11
N ASN A 34 -9.77 -7.57 -7.49
CA ASN A 34 -11.02 -6.88 -7.26
C ASN A 34 -10.88 -5.35 -7.41
N LEU A 35 -11.29 -4.82 -8.57
CA LEU A 35 -11.23 -3.37 -8.86
C LEU A 35 -12.28 -2.57 -8.09
N GLU A 36 -13.38 -3.19 -7.66
CA GLU A 36 -14.42 -2.50 -6.88
C GLU A 36 -13.86 -2.01 -5.55
N VAL A 37 -13.05 -2.84 -4.88
CA VAL A 37 -12.34 -2.47 -3.65
C VAL A 37 -11.49 -1.21 -3.84
N VAL A 38 -10.74 -1.14 -4.94
CA VAL A 38 -9.85 -0.02 -5.26
C VAL A 38 -10.67 1.25 -5.48
N LYS A 39 -11.76 1.16 -6.24
CA LYS A 39 -12.65 2.29 -6.54
C LYS A 39 -13.34 2.82 -5.28
N THR A 40 -13.91 1.94 -4.46
CA THR A 40 -14.54 2.32 -3.19
C THR A 40 -13.52 2.93 -2.21
N PHE A 41 -12.32 2.37 -2.13
CA PHE A 41 -11.26 2.95 -1.29
C PHE A 41 -10.87 4.35 -1.76
N LEU A 42 -10.70 4.56 -3.07
CA LEU A 42 -10.41 5.86 -3.65
C LEU A 42 -11.52 6.89 -3.37
N GLU A 43 -12.79 6.49 -3.47
CA GLU A 43 -13.93 7.35 -3.14
C GLU A 43 -13.87 7.85 -1.70
N PHE A 44 -13.60 6.97 -0.73
CA PHE A 44 -13.46 7.41 0.66
C PHE A 44 -12.21 8.28 0.87
N LEU A 45 -11.08 7.91 0.26
CA LEU A 45 -9.81 8.60 0.46
C LEU A 45 -9.81 10.03 -0.11
N LYS A 46 -10.57 10.30 -1.18
CA LYS A 46 -10.72 11.65 -1.77
C LYS A 46 -11.32 12.68 -0.81
N ASN A 47 -12.06 12.23 0.20
CA ASN A 47 -12.86 13.09 1.08
C ASN A 47 -12.23 13.31 2.47
N VAL A 48 -10.96 12.93 2.65
CA VAL A 48 -10.27 13.02 3.93
C VAL A 48 -8.85 13.54 3.77
N ASP A 49 -8.27 14.07 4.85
CA ASP A 49 -6.86 14.40 4.88
C ASP A 49 -6.00 13.13 4.79
N PHE A 50 -4.88 13.23 4.08
CA PHE A 50 -3.99 12.10 3.83
C PHE A 50 -3.10 11.83 5.05
N THR A 51 -3.69 11.25 6.09
CA THR A 51 -3.03 10.84 7.33
C THR A 51 -3.18 9.32 7.55
N ILE A 52 -2.29 8.71 8.33
CA ILE A 52 -2.33 7.27 8.62
C ILE A 52 -3.69 6.86 9.21
N GLU A 53 -4.22 7.65 10.14
CA GLU A 53 -5.50 7.39 10.80
C GLU A 53 -6.68 7.43 9.81
N ASN A 54 -6.71 8.42 8.93
CA ASN A 54 -7.75 8.53 7.91
C ASN A 54 -7.64 7.43 6.84
N ILE A 55 -6.42 7.08 6.41
CA ILE A 55 -6.20 5.96 5.49
C ILE A 55 -6.74 4.66 6.11
N GLN A 56 -6.42 4.40 7.37
CA GLN A 56 -6.92 3.23 8.10
C GLN A 56 -8.45 3.24 8.18
N LYS A 57 -9.06 4.41 8.44
CA LYS A 57 -10.51 4.58 8.47
C LYS A 57 -11.14 4.31 7.10
N CYS A 58 -10.53 4.78 6.00
CA CYS A 58 -11.00 4.50 4.64
C CYS A 58 -10.95 3.00 4.30
N ILE A 59 -9.91 2.28 4.75
CA ILE A 59 -9.84 0.82 4.60
C ILE A 59 -11.00 0.14 5.34
N GLU A 60 -11.28 0.54 6.59
CA GLU A 60 -12.39 -0.01 7.37
C GLU A 60 -13.77 0.35 6.80
N LEU A 61 -13.95 1.55 6.24
CA LEU A 61 -15.18 1.92 5.54
C LEU A 61 -15.37 1.07 4.26
N THR A 62 -14.30 0.82 3.52
CA THR A 62 -14.32 -0.05 2.33
C THR A 62 -14.71 -1.47 2.69
N LYS A 63 -14.12 -2.01 3.76
CA LYS A 63 -14.46 -3.31 4.35
C LYS A 63 -15.95 -3.42 4.68
N GLN A 64 -16.49 -2.42 5.36
CA GLN A 64 -17.91 -2.39 5.77
C GLN A 64 -18.84 -2.26 4.57
N LYS A 65 -18.50 -1.39 3.62
CA LYS A 65 -19.31 -1.14 2.42
C LYS A 65 -19.43 -2.36 1.51
N LEU A 66 -18.33 -3.10 1.33
CA LEU A 66 -18.26 -4.27 0.43
C LEU A 66 -18.41 -5.61 1.16
N ASN A 67 -18.46 -5.60 2.49
CA ASN A 67 -18.48 -6.79 3.34
C ASN A 67 -17.33 -7.78 3.03
N LEU A 68 -16.14 -7.25 2.73
CA LEU A 68 -14.93 -8.02 2.42
C LEU A 68 -13.97 -8.01 3.61
N LYS A 69 -13.05 -8.98 3.69
CA LYS A 69 -12.08 -9.09 4.78
C LYS A 69 -10.80 -9.79 4.33
N GLY A 70 -9.73 -9.62 5.11
CA GLY A 70 -8.46 -10.31 4.88
C GLY A 70 -7.89 -9.98 3.48
N LYS A 71 -7.36 -10.99 2.80
CA LYS A 71 -6.64 -10.82 1.53
C LYS A 71 -7.50 -10.13 0.45
N ASP A 72 -8.80 -10.40 0.40
CA ASP A 72 -9.70 -9.84 -0.62
C ASP A 72 -9.95 -8.34 -0.47
N LEU A 73 -9.68 -7.77 0.72
CA LEU A 73 -9.72 -6.33 0.95
C LEU A 73 -8.31 -5.72 0.86
N PHE A 74 -7.35 -6.29 1.59
CA PHE A 74 -6.05 -5.66 1.77
C PHE A 74 -5.16 -5.79 0.53
N MET A 75 -5.23 -6.90 -0.21
CA MET A 75 -4.37 -7.14 -1.37
C MET A 75 -4.68 -6.21 -2.56
N PRO A 76 -5.94 -6.00 -2.97
CA PRO A 76 -6.25 -5.02 -4.00
C PRO A 76 -5.73 -3.62 -3.69
N ILE A 77 -5.97 -3.14 -2.45
CA ILE A 77 -5.54 -1.81 -2.01
C ILE A 77 -4.01 -1.72 -1.99
N ARG A 78 -3.33 -2.75 -1.44
CA ARG A 78 -1.86 -2.83 -1.42
C ARG A 78 -1.28 -2.70 -2.82
N ILE A 79 -1.72 -3.54 -3.75
CA ILE A 79 -1.19 -3.52 -5.11
C ILE A 79 -1.49 -2.16 -5.74
N ALA A 80 -2.73 -1.67 -5.68
CA ALA A 80 -3.13 -0.43 -6.31
C ALA A 80 -2.36 0.80 -5.81
N THR A 81 -1.94 0.81 -4.54
CA THR A 81 -1.28 1.97 -3.92
C THR A 81 0.24 1.87 -3.89
N THR A 82 0.79 0.66 -3.74
CA THR A 82 2.22 0.44 -3.50
C THR A 82 2.95 -0.24 -4.65
N TYR A 83 2.24 -0.92 -5.56
CA TYR A 83 2.81 -1.83 -6.57
C TYR A 83 3.68 -2.94 -5.98
N GLU A 84 3.40 -3.33 -4.73
CA GLU A 84 4.02 -4.46 -4.04
C GLU A 84 2.95 -5.46 -3.60
N GLU A 85 3.30 -6.75 -3.54
CA GLU A 85 2.43 -7.80 -2.97
C GLU A 85 2.59 -7.93 -1.45
N HIS A 86 3.71 -7.43 -0.94
CA HIS A 86 4.12 -7.51 0.45
C HIS A 86 4.59 -6.14 0.96
N GLY A 87 4.72 -5.99 2.26
CA GLY A 87 5.21 -4.76 2.86
C GLY A 87 4.80 -4.64 4.32
N PRO A 88 5.18 -3.53 4.98
CA PRO A 88 4.77 -3.24 6.35
C PRO A 88 3.26 -2.97 6.41
N GLU A 89 2.76 -2.55 7.57
CA GLU A 89 1.36 -2.17 7.74
C GLU A 89 0.88 -1.25 6.58
N LEU A 90 -0.32 -1.54 6.05
CA LEU A 90 -0.81 -1.00 4.79
C LEU A 90 -1.02 0.52 4.87
N ALA A 91 -1.68 1.03 5.92
CA ALA A 91 -1.94 2.45 6.06
C ALA A 91 -0.65 3.26 6.16
N LYS A 92 0.32 2.78 6.94
CA LYS A 92 1.66 3.39 7.04
C LYS A 92 2.40 3.39 5.71
N ALA A 93 2.38 2.30 4.97
CA ALA A 93 3.05 2.25 3.68
C ALA A 93 2.41 3.20 2.66
N ILE A 94 1.08 3.23 2.59
CA ILE A 94 0.34 4.18 1.74
C ILE A 94 0.75 5.60 2.09
N TYR A 95 0.82 5.93 3.38
CA TYR A 95 1.26 7.23 3.84
C TYR A 95 2.70 7.55 3.41
N LEU A 96 3.63 6.60 3.52
CA LEU A 96 5.04 6.75 3.12
C LEU A 96 5.23 6.96 1.62
N PHE A 97 4.40 6.35 0.76
CA PHE A 97 4.42 6.64 -0.68
C PHE A 97 3.95 8.06 -1.02
N GLY A 98 3.23 8.72 -0.11
CA GLY A 98 2.77 10.08 -0.29
C GLY A 98 1.50 10.20 -1.12
N LYS A 99 0.81 11.33 -0.92
CA LYS A 99 -0.51 11.60 -1.48
C LYS A 99 -0.51 11.55 -3.01
N GLU A 100 0.38 12.31 -3.66
CA GLU A 100 0.39 12.47 -5.12
C GLU A 100 0.53 11.13 -5.85
N ILE A 101 1.52 10.33 -5.44
CA ILE A 101 1.78 9.01 -6.03
C ILE A 101 0.61 8.06 -5.82
N VAL A 102 0.07 8.01 -4.60
CA VAL A 102 -1.05 7.11 -4.29
C VAL A 102 -2.29 7.47 -5.11
N PHE A 103 -2.63 8.75 -5.22
CA PHE A 103 -3.77 9.18 -6.02
C PHE A 103 -3.56 8.94 -7.52
N GLU A 104 -2.35 9.19 -8.04
CA GLU A 104 -1.99 8.85 -9.43
C GLU A 104 -2.22 7.36 -9.69
N ARG A 105 -1.65 6.49 -8.85
CA ARG A 105 -1.75 5.04 -9.02
C ARG A 105 -3.18 4.54 -8.91
N LEU A 106 -3.93 5.00 -7.90
CA LEU A 106 -5.34 4.62 -7.72
C LEU A 106 -6.21 5.04 -8.92
N SER A 107 -5.87 6.13 -9.61
CA SER A 107 -6.62 6.60 -10.78
C SER A 107 -6.41 5.79 -12.06
N LYS A 108 -5.42 4.88 -12.09
CA LYS A 108 -5.15 3.99 -13.24
C LYS A 108 -6.06 2.76 -13.30
N TRP A 109 -6.92 2.54 -12.30
CA TRP A 109 -7.72 1.32 -12.11
C TRP A 109 -9.24 1.53 -12.25
#